data_AF-A0A432GPX3-F1
#
_entry.id   AF-A0A432GPX3-F1
#
_cell.length_a   1.000
_cell.length_b   1.000
_cell.length_c   1.000
_cell.angle_alpha   90.00
_cell.angle_beta   90.00
_cell.angle_gamma   90.00
#
_symmetry.space_group_name_H-M   'P 1'
#
loop_
_entity.id
_entity.type
_entity.pdbx_description
1 polymer ?
#
loop_
_entity_poly.entity_id
_entity_poly.type
_entity_poly.pdbx_seq_one_letter_code
_entity_poly.pdbx_strand_id
1 'polypeptide(L)'
;MKKILYVFLITCFSLTIFSCAKKDGSSGTATSFWSEQIGTSSYDYGTGVTLYSSDNIYVSGQSNGGLDGNINSWSDDIFLVKYNSSGTKQWTKKLGIFDNESGVSMTVDSSDNIYVTGYTKEGYDGNSNSENYDIFLMKYNSSG
;
A
#
# COMPACT_ATOMS: atom_id res chain seq x y z
N MET A 1 -62.52 -7.93 -30.44
CA MET A 1 -62.42 -7.41 -29.06
C MET A 1 -60.95 -7.12 -28.77
N LYS A 2 -60.54 -5.85 -28.78
CA LYS A 2 -59.17 -5.41 -28.52
C LYS A 2 -58.96 -5.35 -27.00
N LYS A 3 -57.92 -6.01 -26.47
CA LYS A 3 -57.47 -5.82 -25.08
C LYS A 3 -56.26 -4.89 -25.11
N ILE A 4 -56.44 -3.71 -24.53
CA ILE A 4 -55.40 -2.72 -24.24
C ILE A 4 -54.86 -3.06 -22.86
N LEU A 5 -53.54 -3.23 -22.71
CA LEU A 5 -52.88 -3.41 -21.42
C LEU A 5 -51.92 -2.24 -21.21
N TYR A 6 -52.01 -1.60 -20.04
CA TYR A 6 -51.26 -0.41 -19.67
C TYR A 6 -49.83 -0.71 -19.23
N VAL A 7 -48.98 0.26 -19.55
CA VAL A 7 -47.53 0.41 -19.39
C VAL A 7 -47.10 0.46 -17.91
N PHE A 8 -45.96 -0.15 -17.57
CA PHE A 8 -45.10 0.32 -16.48
C PHE A 8 -43.80 0.87 -17.07
N LEU A 9 -43.61 2.17 -16.88
CA LEU A 9 -42.43 2.93 -17.27
C LEU A 9 -41.38 2.72 -16.16
N ILE A 10 -40.32 1.95 -16.42
CA ILE A 10 -39.14 1.95 -15.55
C ILE A 10 -38.07 2.77 -16.26
N THR A 11 -37.91 4.00 -15.79
CA THR A 11 -36.89 4.95 -16.23
C THR A 11 -35.53 4.59 -15.62
N CYS A 12 -34.51 4.61 -16.48
CA CYS A 12 -33.13 5.04 -16.22
C CYS A 12 -32.37 4.40 -15.03
N PHE A 13 -31.43 3.51 -15.32
CA PHE A 13 -30.01 3.77 -15.04
C PHE A 13 -29.13 2.89 -15.93
N SER A 14 -28.48 3.51 -16.92
CA SER A 14 -27.39 2.91 -17.67
C SER A 14 -26.20 2.75 -16.72
N LEU A 15 -25.86 1.53 -16.33
CA LEU A 15 -24.57 1.28 -15.66
C LEU A 15 -23.54 0.92 -16.74
N THR A 16 -22.91 1.95 -17.30
CA THR A 16 -21.75 1.78 -18.17
C THR A 16 -20.53 1.60 -17.28
N ILE A 17 -20.04 0.36 -17.14
CA ILE A 17 -18.75 0.11 -16.49
C ILE A 17 -17.66 0.47 -17.50
N PHE A 18 -17.02 1.62 -17.32
CA PHE A 18 -15.71 1.88 -17.92
C PHE A 18 -14.63 1.59 -16.87
N SER A 19 -13.86 0.53 -17.09
CA SER A 19 -12.43 0.58 -16.82
C SER A 19 -11.70 -0.44 -17.70
N CYS A 20 -11.44 -0.03 -18.93
CA CYS A 20 -10.26 -0.42 -19.66
C CYS A 20 -9.59 0.89 -20.02
N ALA A 21 -8.36 1.12 -19.56
CA ALA A 21 -7.54 2.21 -20.07
C ALA A 21 -7.16 1.87 -21.52
N LYS A 22 -8.09 2.12 -22.44
CA LYS A 22 -7.76 2.27 -23.85
C LYS A 22 -6.96 3.56 -23.93
N LYS A 23 -5.74 3.49 -24.45
CA LYS A 23 -4.94 4.67 -24.75
C LYS A 23 -5.58 5.38 -25.93
N ASP A 24 -6.66 6.11 -25.67
CA ASP A 24 -7.20 7.06 -26.61
C ASP A 24 -6.23 8.24 -26.62
N GLY A 25 -5.78 8.65 -27.80
CA GLY A 25 -4.74 9.65 -28.02
C GLY A 25 -5.12 11.08 -27.63
N SER A 26 -5.86 11.27 -26.54
CA SER A 26 -5.96 12.58 -25.90
C SER A 26 -4.68 12.82 -25.12
N SER A 27 -4.12 14.02 -25.28
CA SER A 27 -3.17 14.62 -24.36
C SER A 27 -3.89 14.85 -23.02
N GLY A 28 -4.23 13.76 -22.34
CA GLY A 28 -4.87 13.78 -21.04
C GLY A 28 -3.83 14.18 -20.03
N THR A 29 -3.87 15.45 -19.60
CA THR A 29 -3.17 15.88 -18.40
C THR A 29 -3.55 14.91 -17.29
N ALA A 30 -2.58 14.22 -16.70
CA ALA A 30 -2.85 13.32 -15.59
C ALA A 30 -3.51 14.11 -14.46
N THR A 31 -4.81 13.87 -14.23
CA THR A 31 -5.53 14.44 -13.10
C THR A 31 -5.30 13.55 -11.89
N SER A 32 -4.58 14.04 -10.88
CA SER A 32 -4.50 13.36 -9.58
C SER A 32 -5.88 13.40 -8.91
N PHE A 33 -6.38 12.24 -8.50
CA PHE A 33 -7.65 12.16 -7.75
C PHE A 33 -7.46 12.58 -6.29
N TRP A 34 -6.36 12.15 -5.68
CA TRP A 34 -5.94 12.54 -4.34
C TRP A 34 -4.42 12.36 -4.18
N SER A 35 -3.83 13.01 -3.18
CA SER A 35 -2.43 12.85 -2.79
C SER A 35 -2.31 12.98 -1.28
N GLU A 36 -1.55 12.09 -0.65
CA GLU A 36 -1.26 12.14 0.77
C GLU A 36 0.26 12.16 0.98
N GLN A 37 0.72 13.01 1.90
CA GLN A 37 2.12 13.08 2.30
C GLN A 37 2.23 12.75 3.79
N ILE A 38 3.12 11.81 4.09
CA ILE A 38 3.47 11.42 5.46
C ILE A 38 5.00 11.46 5.58
N GLY A 39 5.47 11.84 6.74
CA GLY A 39 6.90 11.97 7.00
C GLY A 39 7.18 12.48 8.41
N THR A 40 8.46 12.71 8.66
CA THR A 40 9.02 13.15 9.93
C THR A 40 9.90 14.39 9.69
N SER A 41 10.62 14.84 10.72
CA SER A 41 11.65 15.88 10.57
C SER A 41 12.98 15.34 10.03
N SER A 42 13.07 14.03 9.79
CA SER A 42 14.25 13.36 9.23
C SER A 42 13.95 12.85 7.82
N TYR A 43 14.83 12.02 7.26
CA TYR A 43 14.61 11.41 5.94
C TYR A 43 13.54 10.32 5.98
N ASP A 44 12.61 10.38 5.03
CA ASP A 44 11.56 9.38 4.83
C ASP A 44 11.49 9.00 3.34
N TYR A 45 11.50 7.71 3.06
CA TYR A 45 11.55 7.17 1.70
C TYR A 45 10.38 6.21 1.47
N GLY A 46 9.59 6.43 0.43
CA GLY A 46 8.65 5.42 -0.05
C GLY A 46 9.38 4.40 -0.94
N THR A 47 9.30 3.11 -0.60
CA THR A 47 10.08 2.05 -1.27
C THR A 47 9.21 1.13 -2.11
N GLY A 48 7.91 1.05 -1.83
CA GLY A 48 7.00 0.18 -2.56
C GLY A 48 5.54 0.54 -2.33
N VAL A 49 4.71 0.16 -3.29
CA VAL A 49 3.25 0.22 -3.18
C VAL A 49 2.66 -1.05 -3.79
N THR A 50 1.65 -1.60 -3.16
CA THR A 50 0.92 -2.76 -3.67
C THR A 50 -0.57 -2.66 -3.36
N LEU A 51 -1.34 -3.38 -4.15
CA LEU A 51 -2.80 -3.47 -4.08
C LEU A 51 -3.15 -4.93 -3.84
N TYR A 52 -4.11 -5.17 -2.95
CA TYR A 52 -4.65 -6.51 -2.72
C TYR A 52 -6.01 -6.69 -3.43
N SER A 53 -6.95 -5.81 -3.11
CA SER A 53 -8.20 -5.59 -3.82
C SER A 53 -8.26 -4.11 -4.23
N SER A 54 -9.28 -3.70 -4.99
CA SER A 54 -9.52 -2.29 -5.30
C SER A 54 -9.60 -1.37 -4.08
N ASP A 55 -9.65 -1.94 -2.87
CA ASP A 55 -10.04 -1.27 -1.64
C ASP A 55 -8.87 -1.02 -0.68
N ASN A 56 -7.77 -1.77 -0.77
CA ASN A 56 -6.63 -1.67 0.15
C ASN A 56 -5.35 -1.34 -0.61
N ILE A 57 -4.73 -0.24 -0.21
CA ILE A 57 -3.43 0.21 -0.71
C ILE A 57 -2.43 0.06 0.43
N TYR A 58 -1.35 -0.66 0.19
CA TYR A 58 -0.26 -0.81 1.13
C TYR A 58 0.98 -0.10 0.58
N VAL A 59 1.62 0.70 1.41
CA VAL A 59 2.84 1.43 1.09
C VAL A 59 3.93 0.99 2.06
N SER A 60 5.08 0.56 1.56
CA SER A 60 6.29 0.48 2.38
C SER A 60 7.11 1.74 2.27
N GLY A 61 7.80 2.02 3.35
CA GLY A 61 8.87 2.98 3.33
C GLY A 61 9.88 2.73 4.42
N GLN A 62 10.85 3.62 4.48
CA GLN A 62 11.81 3.75 5.55
C GLN A 62 11.69 5.15 6.14
N SER A 63 11.92 5.29 7.44
CA SER A 63 12.02 6.60 8.07
C SER A 63 13.10 6.59 9.13
N ASN A 64 13.92 7.65 9.10
CA ASN A 64 14.91 7.95 10.13
C ASN A 64 14.27 8.68 11.35
N GLY A 65 12.95 8.80 11.38
CA GLY A 65 12.19 9.41 12.45
C GLY A 65 11.07 8.51 12.97
N GLY A 66 10.34 9.03 13.95
CA GLY A 66 9.21 8.34 14.56
C GLY A 66 7.93 8.55 13.74
N LEU A 67 7.78 7.84 12.62
CA LEU A 67 6.66 8.04 11.71
C LEU A 67 5.31 7.73 12.38
N ASP A 68 4.35 8.66 12.27
CA ASP A 68 3.00 8.56 12.85
C ASP A 68 2.97 8.20 14.35
N GLY A 69 3.91 8.74 15.12
CA GLY A 69 3.97 8.54 16.57
C GLY A 69 4.59 7.21 17.00
N ASN A 70 5.11 6.41 16.07
CA ASN A 70 5.97 5.28 16.41
C ASN A 70 7.30 5.80 16.99
N ILE A 71 7.85 5.10 17.98
CA ILE A 71 9.16 5.44 18.56
C ILE A 71 10.25 5.06 17.55
N ASN A 72 11.09 6.03 17.17
CA ASN A 72 12.25 5.80 16.32
C ASN A 72 13.33 4.98 17.06
N SER A 73 14.00 4.09 16.33
CA SER A 73 15.01 3.18 16.90
C SER A 73 16.47 3.62 16.70
N TRP A 74 16.76 4.90 16.49
CA TRP A 74 18.09 5.47 16.19
C TRP A 74 18.69 5.10 14.81
N SER A 75 17.95 4.36 13.98
CA SER A 75 18.27 4.03 12.59
C SER A 75 17.02 4.15 11.71
N ASP A 76 17.17 4.00 10.39
CA ASP A 76 16.02 3.89 9.48
C ASP A 76 15.17 2.67 9.86
N ASP A 77 13.92 2.92 10.22
CA ASP A 77 12.93 1.89 10.54
C ASP A 77 12.07 1.63 9.29
N ILE A 78 11.81 0.36 8.96
CA ILE A 78 10.84 -0.01 7.92
C ILE A 78 9.41 0.24 8.43
N PHE A 79 8.63 0.92 7.62
CA PHE A 79 7.21 1.18 7.86
C PHE A 79 6.33 0.53 6.81
N LEU A 80 5.15 0.10 7.27
CA LEU A 80 4.04 -0.32 6.45
C LEU A 80 2.84 0.57 6.76
N VAL A 81 2.24 1.14 5.72
CA VAL A 81 1.10 2.04 5.84
C VAL A 81 -0.04 1.50 5.00
N LYS A 82 -1.23 1.42 5.59
CA LYS A 82 -2.45 1.01 4.89
C LYS A 82 -3.33 2.21 4.65
N TYR A 83 -3.80 2.36 3.42
CA TYR A 83 -4.85 3.28 3.02
C TYR A 83 -6.03 2.51 2.45
N ASN A 84 -7.23 3.09 2.54
CA ASN A 84 -8.36 2.63 1.74
C ASN A 84 -8.32 3.22 0.32
N SER A 85 -9.18 2.77 -0.58
CA SER A 85 -9.28 3.24 -1.98
C SER A 85 -9.58 4.73 -2.14
N SER A 86 -10.13 5.37 -1.10
CA SER A 86 -10.39 6.81 -1.08
C SER A 86 -9.18 7.63 -0.61
N GLY A 87 -8.03 6.99 -0.35
CA GLY A 87 -6.83 7.65 0.16
C GLY A 87 -6.85 7.91 1.67
N THR A 88 -7.83 7.39 2.42
CA THR A 88 -7.86 7.56 3.88
C THR A 88 -6.92 6.57 4.56
N LYS A 89 -5.92 7.08 5.28
CA LYS A 89 -5.00 6.27 6.09
C LYS A 89 -5.75 5.48 7.15
N GLN A 90 -5.53 4.17 7.19
CA GLN A 90 -6.11 3.25 8.16
C GLN A 90 -5.16 3.04 9.34
N TRP A 91 -3.88 2.80 9.06
CA TRP A 91 -2.85 2.62 10.08
C TRP A 91 -1.44 2.75 9.49
N THR A 92 -0.48 2.95 10.40
CA THR A 92 0.96 2.90 10.16
C THR A 92 1.60 1.96 11.17
N LYS A 93 2.45 1.05 10.71
CA LYS A 93 3.14 0.06 11.53
C LYS A 93 4.63 0.10 11.28
N LYS A 94 5.40 0.12 12.37
CA LYS A 94 6.85 -0.13 12.37
C LYS A 94 7.10 -1.63 12.32
N LEU A 95 7.91 -2.09 11.38
CA LEU A 95 8.25 -3.52 11.21
C LEU A 95 9.60 -3.91 11.84
N GLY A 96 10.44 -2.94 12.21
CA GLY A 96 11.55 -3.14 13.15
C GLY A 96 12.86 -3.67 12.55
N ILE A 97 13.28 -3.18 11.40
CA ILE A 97 14.57 -3.53 10.79
C ILE A 97 15.51 -2.34 10.86
N PHE A 98 16.75 -2.62 11.27
CA PHE A 98 17.78 -1.65 11.59
C PHE A 98 18.85 -1.69 10.51
N ASP A 99 18.84 -0.70 9.61
CA ASP A 99 20.02 -0.04 9.05
C ASP A 99 19.55 1.00 8.00
N ASN A 100 20.34 2.05 7.82
CA ASN A 100 20.14 3.21 6.92
C ASN A 100 20.06 2.84 5.42
N GLU A 101 20.14 1.55 5.11
CA GLU A 101 20.40 1.06 3.77
C GLU A 101 19.40 -0.04 3.37
N SER A 102 18.47 -0.46 4.23
CA SER A 102 17.57 -1.60 3.96
C SER A 102 16.66 -1.41 2.72
N GLY A 103 17.00 -2.01 1.57
CA GLY A 103 16.11 -2.01 0.41
C GLY A 103 14.87 -2.87 0.69
N VAL A 104 13.66 -2.31 0.55
CA VAL A 104 12.40 -3.03 0.89
C VAL A 104 11.53 -3.20 -0.34
N SER A 105 10.95 -4.39 -0.50
CA SER A 105 9.90 -4.68 -1.47
C SER A 105 8.76 -5.44 -0.80
N MET A 106 7.57 -5.42 -1.40
CA MET A 106 6.42 -6.11 -0.86
C MET A 106 5.47 -6.67 -1.92
N THR A 107 4.71 -7.68 -1.53
CA THR A 107 3.56 -8.19 -2.27
C THR A 107 2.46 -8.64 -1.30
N VAL A 108 1.24 -8.87 -1.80
CA VAL A 108 0.11 -9.35 -1.01
C VAL A 108 -0.51 -10.56 -1.70
N ASP A 109 -0.80 -11.64 -0.96
CA ASP A 109 -1.47 -12.83 -1.51
C ASP A 109 -3.00 -12.68 -1.53
N SER A 110 -3.69 -13.64 -2.16
CA SER A 110 -5.17 -13.74 -2.27
C SER A 110 -5.92 -13.86 -0.93
N SER A 111 -5.22 -13.82 0.21
CA SER A 111 -5.79 -13.84 1.56
C SER A 111 -5.43 -12.59 2.36
N ASP A 112 -4.98 -11.53 1.69
CA ASP A 112 -4.55 -10.25 2.28
C ASP A 112 -3.36 -10.43 3.25
N ASN A 113 -2.55 -11.48 3.08
CA ASN A 113 -1.28 -11.57 3.78
C ASN A 113 -0.21 -10.78 3.04
N ILE A 114 0.55 -9.99 3.78
CA ILE A 114 1.55 -9.07 3.28
C ILE A 114 2.91 -9.72 3.43
N TYR A 115 3.63 -9.83 2.33
CA TYR A 115 4.98 -10.36 2.30
C TYR A 115 5.93 -9.19 2.08
N VAL A 116 6.88 -9.01 2.98
CA VAL A 116 7.89 -7.95 2.91
C VAL A 116 9.25 -8.60 2.83
N THR A 117 10.06 -8.18 1.87
CA THR A 117 11.44 -8.67 1.72
C THR A 117 12.39 -7.50 1.57
N GLY A 118 13.66 -7.77 1.81
CA GLY A 118 14.72 -6.80 1.72
C GLY A 118 16.01 -7.39 2.24
N TYR A 119 16.89 -6.51 2.72
CA TYR A 119 18.13 -6.91 3.37
C TYR A 119 18.35 -6.16 4.69
N THR A 120 19.14 -6.74 5.58
CA THR A 120 19.50 -6.19 6.90
C THR A 120 20.91 -6.60 7.29
N LYS A 121 21.60 -5.79 8.10
CA LYS A 121 22.87 -6.16 8.75
C LYS A 121 22.68 -6.79 10.13
N GLU A 122 21.45 -6.89 10.61
CA GLU A 122 21.14 -7.34 11.96
C GLU A 122 20.32 -8.62 11.95
N GLY A 123 20.43 -9.39 13.03
CA GLY A 123 19.54 -10.52 13.28
C GLY A 123 18.13 -10.03 13.61
N TYR A 124 17.10 -10.71 13.10
CA TYR A 124 15.71 -10.35 13.33
C TYR A 124 14.84 -11.58 13.62
N ASP A 125 13.88 -11.44 14.54
CA ASP A 125 12.90 -12.46 14.91
C ASP A 125 13.51 -13.86 15.18
N GLY A 126 14.58 -13.88 15.97
CA GLY A 126 15.29 -15.11 16.33
C GLY A 126 16.26 -15.64 15.27
N ASN A 127 16.41 -14.97 14.13
CA ASN A 127 17.40 -15.30 13.12
C ASN A 127 18.70 -14.53 13.38
N SER A 128 19.85 -15.18 13.19
CA SER A 128 21.18 -14.56 13.32
C SER A 128 21.65 -13.99 11.98
N ASN A 129 22.44 -12.91 12.04
CA ASN A 129 23.08 -12.31 10.87
C ASN A 129 24.42 -12.98 10.52
N SER A 130 24.75 -13.04 9.23
CA SER A 130 25.97 -13.62 8.66
C SER A 130 27.08 -12.59 8.42
N GLU A 131 27.34 -11.72 9.41
CA GLU A 131 28.36 -10.65 9.43
C GLU A 131 28.18 -9.48 8.44
N ASN A 132 27.32 -9.61 7.42
CA ASN A 132 27.03 -8.56 6.43
C ASN A 132 25.52 -8.54 6.10
N TYR A 133 25.14 -8.00 4.96
CA TYR A 133 23.75 -8.00 4.52
C TYR A 133 23.19 -9.40 4.28
N ASP A 134 22.17 -9.73 5.07
CA ASP A 134 21.34 -10.91 4.86
C ASP A 134 20.00 -10.50 4.27
N ILE A 135 19.45 -11.37 3.43
CA ILE A 135 18.09 -11.23 2.94
C ILE A 135 17.09 -11.64 4.03
N PHE A 136 15.96 -10.94 4.10
CA PHE A 136 14.85 -11.35 4.95
C PHE A 136 13.58 -11.53 4.12
N LEU A 137 12.67 -12.38 4.63
CA LEU A 137 11.29 -12.45 4.20
C LEU A 137 10.42 -12.48 5.45
N MET A 138 9.48 -11.54 5.53
CA MET A 138 8.49 -11.46 6.60
C MET A 138 7.10 -11.64 6.01
N LYS A 139 6.24 -12.31 6.77
CA LYS A 139 4.83 -12.46 6.43
C LYS A 139 3.99 -11.87 7.55
N TYR A 140 3.09 -10.96 7.18
CA TYR A 140 2.10 -10.38 8.05
C TYR A 140 0.70 -10.73 7.55
N ASN A 141 -0.28 -10.74 8.45
CA ASN A 141 -1.68 -10.86 8.04
C ASN A 141 -2.22 -9.48 7.62
N SER A 142 -3.50 -9.41 7.27
CA SER A 142 -4.18 -8.17 6.82
C SER A 142 -4.22 -7.04 7.84
N SER A 143 -4.00 -7.37 9.11
CA SER A 143 -3.91 -6.39 10.19
C SER A 143 -2.51 -5.80 10.29
N GLY A 144 -1.51 -6.38 9.62
CA GLY A 144 -0.09 -6.09 9.78
C GLY A 144 0.49 -6.73 11.03
#